data_AF-A0A1V8M9Z8-F1
#
_entry.id   AF-A0A1V8M9Z8-F1
#
_cell.length_a   1.000
_cell.length_b   1.000
_cell.length_c   1.000
_cell.angle_alpha   90.00
_cell.angle_beta   90.00
_cell.angle_gamma   90.00
#
_symmetry.space_group_name_H-M   'P 1'
#
loop_
_entity.id
_entity.type
_entity.pdbx_description
1 polymer ?
#
loop_
_entity_poly.entity_id
_entity_poly.type
_entity_poly.pdbx_seq_one_letter_code
_entity_poly.pdbx_strand_id
1 'polypeptide(L)'
;MKAPEFLEFISEINQLDHHQRTVLTKALDQLEDEPKVFDLIETIFDSKGKCPHCSHTESHRHGIKDGLQRYRCKACKKTFNALTGNASCSSTPQVKVA
;
A
#
# COMPACT_ATOMS: atom_id res chain seq x y z
N MET A 1 6.83 -7.23 -27.59
CA MET A 1 5.86 -8.05 -28.35
C MET A 1 5.12 -7.14 -29.30
N LYS A 2 4.96 -7.52 -30.57
CA LYS A 2 4.16 -6.75 -31.53
C LYS A 2 2.66 -6.99 -31.26
N ALA A 3 1.79 -6.08 -31.70
CA ALA A 3 0.35 -6.18 -31.46
C ALA A 3 -0.30 -7.55 -31.83
N PRO A 4 -0.01 -8.18 -32.98
CA PRO A 4 -0.63 -9.47 -33.31
C PRO A 4 -0.17 -10.61 -32.39
N GLU A 5 1.13 -10.68 -32.09
CA GLU A 5 1.72 -11.66 -31.16
C GLU A 5 1.11 -11.53 -29.75
N PHE A 6 0.79 -10.30 -29.34
CA PHE A 6 0.17 -10.04 -28.04
C PHE A 6 -1.27 -10.53 -27.97
N LEU A 7 -2.06 -10.31 -29.02
CA LEU A 7 -3.44 -10.79 -29.06
C LEU A 7 -3.51 -12.33 -29.08
N GLU A 8 -2.58 -12.97 -29.78
CA GLU A 8 -2.44 -14.43 -29.78
C GLU A 8 -2.13 -14.95 -28.36
N PHE A 9 -1.18 -14.33 -27.66
CA PHE A 9 -0.88 -14.65 -26.27
C PHE A 9 -2.09 -14.46 -25.34
N ILE A 10 -2.86 -13.38 -25.48
CA ILE A 10 -4.10 -13.18 -24.69
C ILE A 10 -5.10 -14.33 -24.90
N SER A 11 -5.18 -14.87 -26.12
CA SER A 11 -6.08 -16.00 -26.41
C SER A 11 -5.67 -17.28 -25.65
N GLU A 12 -4.38 -17.48 -25.41
CA GLU A 12 -3.85 -18.62 -24.65
C GLU A 12 -4.11 -18.47 -23.14
N ILE A 13 -4.08 -17.23 -22.61
CA ILE A 13 -4.38 -16.96 -21.19
C ILE A 13 -5.77 -17.48 -20.79
N ASN A 14 -6.75 -17.41 -21.68
CA ASN A 14 -8.11 -17.91 -21.40
C ASN A 14 -8.16 -19.41 -21.10
N GLN A 15 -7.18 -20.18 -21.61
CA GLN A 15 -7.09 -21.62 -21.45
C GLN A 15 -6.38 -22.03 -20.16
N LEU A 16 -5.77 -21.08 -19.44
CA LEU A 16 -5.04 -21.38 -18.22
C LEU A 16 -5.98 -21.83 -17.10
N ASP A 17 -5.56 -22.85 -16.36
CA ASP A 17 -6.21 -23.27 -15.13
C ASP A 17 -5.92 -22.30 -13.96
N HIS A 18 -6.54 -22.55 -12.81
CA HIS A 18 -6.41 -21.69 -11.63
C HIS A 18 -4.96 -21.57 -11.11
N HIS A 19 -4.21 -22.67 -11.12
CA HIS A 19 -2.83 -22.68 -10.66
C HIS A 19 -1.94 -21.90 -11.63
N GLN A 20 -2.09 -22.13 -12.93
CA GLN A 20 -1.34 -21.43 -13.98
C GLN A 20 -1.62 -19.92 -13.97
N ARG A 21 -2.88 -19.50 -13.78
CA ARG A 21 -3.22 -18.09 -13.59
C ARG A 21 -2.54 -17.48 -12.37
N THR A 22 -2.51 -18.21 -11.25
CA THR A 22 -1.84 -17.75 -10.02
C THR A 22 -0.34 -17.54 -10.24
N VAL A 23 0.32 -18.45 -10.96
CA VAL A 23 1.74 -18.32 -11.32
C VAL A 23 1.97 -17.12 -12.25
N LEU A 24 1.13 -16.96 -13.27
CA LEU A 24 1.21 -15.83 -14.20
C LEU A 24 1.05 -14.49 -13.49
N THR A 25 0.03 -14.33 -12.64
CA THR A 25 -0.17 -13.12 -11.84
C THR A 25 1.05 -12.80 -10.99
N LYS A 26 1.59 -13.79 -10.26
CA LYS A 26 2.79 -13.58 -9.44
C LYS A 26 4.00 -13.16 -10.27
N ALA A 27 4.18 -13.70 -11.47
CA ALA A 27 5.26 -13.31 -12.37
C ALA A 27 5.07 -11.88 -12.88
N LEU A 28 3.83 -11.48 -13.21
CA LEU A 28 3.51 -10.11 -13.60
C LEU A 28 3.75 -9.12 -12.45
N ASP A 29 3.32 -9.46 -11.22
CA ASP A 29 3.56 -8.66 -10.02
C ASP A 29 5.06 -8.43 -9.74
N GLN A 30 5.91 -9.39 -10.13
CA GLN A 30 7.38 -9.27 -9.99
C GLN A 30 8.03 -8.42 -11.10
N LEU A 31 7.33 -8.21 -12.21
CA LEU A 31 7.78 -7.38 -13.33
C LEU A 31 7.28 -5.94 -13.19
N GLU A 32 6.30 -5.68 -12.34
CA GLU A 32 5.90 -4.32 -12.02
C GLU A 32 7.03 -3.60 -11.26
N ASP A 33 7.34 -2.37 -11.69
CA ASP A 33 8.20 -1.45 -10.93
C ASP A 33 7.48 -0.85 -9.71
N GLU A 34 6.18 -1.16 -9.51
CA GLU A 34 5.34 -0.69 -8.39
C GLU A 34 5.88 -1.01 -7.00
N PRO A 35 6.43 -2.21 -6.70
CA PRO A 35 7.06 -2.50 -5.42
C PRO A 35 8.16 -1.48 -5.09
N LYS A 36 8.92 -1.01 -6.11
CA LYS A 36 9.98 -0.02 -5.91
C LYS A 36 9.41 1.36 -5.56
N VAL A 37 8.24 1.72 -6.06
CA VAL A 37 7.60 3.01 -5.79
C VAL A 37 7.05 3.04 -4.37
N PHE A 38 6.33 1.98 -3.95
CA PHE A 38 5.85 1.86 -2.58
C PHE A 38 7.00 1.76 -1.57
N ASP A 39 8.04 0.98 -1.86
CA ASP A 39 9.23 0.90 -1.03
C ASP A 39 9.91 2.28 -0.87
N LEU A 40 9.98 3.07 -1.94
CA LEU A 40 10.55 4.42 -1.90
C LEU A 40 9.68 5.36 -1.03
N ILE A 41 8.36 5.34 -1.22
CA ILE A 41 7.41 6.15 -0.44
C ILE A 41 7.48 5.78 1.04
N GLU A 42 7.52 4.49 1.36
CA GLU A 42 7.64 3.99 2.73
C GLU A 42 8.99 4.33 3.35
N THR A 43 10.09 4.24 2.59
CA THR A 43 11.42 4.63 3.06
C THR A 43 11.46 6.11 3.43
N ILE A 44 10.86 6.96 2.59
CA ILE A 44 10.73 8.39 2.89
C ILE A 44 9.88 8.58 4.16
N PHE A 45 8.75 7.88 4.26
CA PHE A 45 7.87 7.97 5.42
C PHE A 45 8.55 7.49 6.71
N ASP A 46 9.30 6.39 6.69
CA ASP A 46 10.01 5.87 7.86
C ASP A 46 11.07 6.85 8.37
N SER A 47 11.65 7.65 7.48
CA SER A 47 12.67 8.64 7.84
C SER A 47 12.09 9.92 8.48
N LYS A 48 10.93 10.40 8.02
CA LYS A 48 10.44 11.77 8.32
C LYS A 48 8.92 11.87 8.49
N GLY A 49 8.22 10.76 8.39
CA GLY A 49 6.76 10.67 8.44
C GLY A 49 6.20 11.11 9.79
N LYS A 50 5.02 11.71 9.75
CA LYS A 50 4.24 12.07 10.93
C LYS A 50 2.85 11.52 10.79
N CYS A 51 2.20 11.23 11.91
CA CYS A 51 0.82 10.81 11.90
C CYS A 51 -0.05 11.90 11.25
N PRO A 52 -0.82 11.60 10.19
CA PRO A 52 -1.66 12.59 9.52
C PRO A 52 -2.83 13.06 10.40
N HIS A 53 -3.15 12.33 11.48
CA HIS A 53 -4.28 12.65 12.37
C HIS A 53 -3.91 13.54 13.56
N CYS A 54 -2.66 13.51 14.03
CA CYS A 54 -2.25 14.22 15.24
C CYS A 54 -0.83 14.81 15.18
N SER A 55 -0.17 14.71 14.03
CA SER A 55 1.19 15.21 13.78
C SER A 55 2.29 14.62 14.66
N HIS A 56 1.99 13.64 15.51
CA HIS A 56 2.98 12.91 16.30
C HIS A 56 3.95 12.16 15.39
N THR A 57 5.24 12.21 15.72
CA THR A 57 6.34 11.70 14.88
C THR A 57 6.57 10.20 15.01
N GLU A 58 6.01 9.55 16.04
CA GLU A 58 6.23 8.12 16.26
C GLU A 58 5.03 7.26 15.85
N SER A 59 5.31 6.29 15.00
CA SER A 59 4.41 5.21 14.62
C SER A 59 5.15 3.86 14.58
N HIS A 60 4.41 2.76 14.67
CA HIS A 60 4.93 1.42 14.40
C HIS A 60 4.26 0.83 13.16
N ARG A 61 4.99 -0.03 12.45
CA ARG A 61 4.48 -0.84 11.34
C ARG A 61 3.42 -1.82 11.87
N HIS A 62 2.26 -1.87 11.21
CA HIS A 62 1.04 -2.56 11.66
C HIS A 62 0.39 -3.37 10.52
N GLY A 63 1.22 -4.16 9.82
CA GLY A 63 0.83 -5.00 8.68
C GLY A 63 0.83 -4.26 7.33
N ILE A 64 0.50 -4.99 6.27
CA ILE A 64 0.44 -4.48 4.88
C ILE A 64 -1.00 -4.59 4.39
N LYS A 65 -1.47 -3.61 3.63
CA LYS A 65 -2.77 -3.62 2.96
C LYS A 65 -2.60 -3.06 1.55
N ASP A 66 -3.12 -3.77 0.55
CA ASP A 66 -3.06 -3.37 -0.86
C ASP A 66 -1.62 -3.03 -1.32
N GLY A 67 -0.64 -3.84 -0.90
CA GLY A 67 0.78 -3.63 -1.20
C GLY A 67 1.48 -2.55 -0.38
N LEU A 68 0.77 -1.82 0.48
CA LEU A 68 1.31 -0.69 1.23
C LEU A 68 1.40 -0.95 2.74
N GLN A 69 2.47 -0.48 3.37
CA GLN A 69 2.65 -0.52 4.81
C GLN A 69 1.59 0.32 5.51
N ARG A 70 0.89 -0.35 6.44
CA ARG A 70 0.01 0.30 7.40
C ARG A 70 0.80 0.68 8.64
N TYR A 71 0.65 1.90 9.10
CA TYR A 71 1.25 2.43 10.31
C TYR A 71 0.19 2.62 11.39
N ARG A 72 0.59 2.55 12.65
CA ARG A 72 -0.26 2.91 13.79
C ARG A 72 0.45 3.92 14.68
N CYS A 73 -0.19 5.07 14.91
CA CYS A 73 0.39 6.14 15.72
C CYS A 73 0.54 5.72 17.17
N LYS A 74 1.67 6.05 17.82
CA LYS A 74 1.86 5.80 19.25
C LYS A 74 1.02 6.70 20.16
N ALA A 75 0.68 7.92 19.72
CA ALA A 75 -0.13 8.86 20.48
C ALA A 75 -1.64 8.60 20.30
N CYS A 76 -2.19 8.84 19.10
CA CYS A 76 -3.65 8.78 18.88
C CYS A 76 -4.18 7.38 18.56
N LYS A 77 -3.31 6.37 18.42
CA LYS A 77 -3.63 4.95 18.14
C LYS A 77 -4.38 4.67 16.84
N LYS A 78 -4.68 5.69 16.01
CA LYS A 78 -5.27 5.56 14.68
C LYS A 78 -4.28 4.91 13.70
N THR A 79 -4.81 4.12 12.78
CA THR A 79 -4.06 3.48 11.69
C THR A 79 -4.16 4.31 10.42
N PHE A 80 -3.07 4.39 9.67
CA PHE A 80 -2.98 5.11 8.41
C PHE A 80 -1.89 4.45 7.55
N ASN A 81 -1.66 4.93 6.33
CA ASN A 81 -0.56 4.50 5.47
C ASN A 81 0.24 5.73 4.97
N ALA A 82 1.37 5.50 4.31
CA ALA A 82 2.22 6.60 3.83
C ALA A 82 1.54 7.52 2.80
N LEU A 83 0.53 7.01 2.10
CA LEU A 83 -0.30 7.75 1.14
C LEU A 83 -1.55 8.40 1.75
N THR A 84 -1.74 8.28 3.07
CA THR A 84 -2.88 8.90 3.76
C THR A 84 -2.67 10.40 3.77
N GLY A 85 -3.18 11.06 2.73
CA GLY A 85 -3.30 12.50 2.66
C GLY A 85 -4.10 13.01 3.86
N ASN A 86 -3.84 14.27 4.22
CA ASN A 86 -4.43 15.01 5.33
C ASN A 86 -5.93 15.30 5.06
N ALA A 87 -6.72 14.24 4.88
CA ALA A 87 -8.17 14.31 4.78
C ALA A 87 -8.71 14.82 6.11
N SER A 88 -8.99 16.14 6.10
CA SER A 88 -9.85 16.91 6.98
C SER A 88 -10.02 16.35 8.40
N CYS A 89 -9.25 16.97 9.28
CA CYS A 89 -9.57 17.25 10.67
C CYS A 89 -11.08 17.07 11.02
N SER A 90 -11.45 15.88 11.48
CA SER A 90 -12.58 15.71 12.42
C SER A 90 -11.97 15.65 13.82
N SER A 91 -11.68 16.83 14.33
CA SER A 91 -11.41 17.06 15.74
C SER A 91 -12.64 16.64 16.54
N THR A 92 -12.54 15.55 17.27
CA THR A 92 -13.35 15.38 18.49
C THR A 92 -12.36 15.13 19.62
N PRO A 93 -12.05 16.15 20.44
CA PRO A 93 -11.26 15.96 21.63
C PRO A 93 -12.15 15.30 22.68
N GLN A 94 -11.93 14.00 22.96
CA GLN A 94 -12.42 13.45 24.22
C GLN A 94 -11.44 13.88 25.32
N VAL A 95 -11.72 15.03 25.91
CA VAL A 95 -11.24 15.37 27.25
C VAL A 95 -11.90 14.37 28.19
N LYS A 96 -11.12 13.41 28.72
CA LYS A 96 -11.55 12.65 29.90
C LYS A 96 -11.12 13.44 31.13
N VAL A 97 -12.09 14.16 31.70
CA VAL A 97 -12.06 14.60 33.08
C VAL A 97 -12.31 13.36 33.95
N ALA A 98 -11.36 13.03 34.81
CA ALA A 98 -11.55 12.41 36.12
C ALA A 98 -10.26 12.60 36.92
#